data_AF-A0A497FPU6-F1
#
_entry.id   AF-A0A497FPU6-F1
#
_cell.length_a   1.000
_cell.length_b   1.000
_cell.length_c   1.000
_cell.angle_alpha   90.00
_cell.angle_beta   90.00
_cell.angle_gamma   90.00
#
_symmetry.space_group_name_H-M   'P 1'
#
loop_
_entity.id
_entity.type
_entity.pdbx_description
1 polymer ?
#
loop_
_entity_poly.entity_id
_entity_poly.type
_entity_poly.pdbx_seq_one_letter_code
_entity_poly.pdbx_strand_id
1 'polypeptide(L)'
;MEDGFAGALLGTGVGDALGAYFEGWRFSSTIKLSPDKIESRYLGVYTDDTEMMIILAECIIKEKRLNASIFVKELAARFNPKRVMAMEPRPF
;
A
#
# COMPACT_ATOMS: atom_id res chain seq x y z
N MET A 1 -11.54 20.03 4.49
CA MET A 1 -12.04 18.66 4.79
C MET A 1 -11.73 17.72 3.64
N GLU A 2 -11.98 18.13 2.40
CA GLU A 2 -11.62 17.37 1.19
C GLU A 2 -10.11 17.13 1.05
N ASP A 3 -9.28 18.16 1.25
CA ASP A 3 -7.81 18.03 1.20
C ASP A 3 -7.26 16.98 2.16
N GLY A 4 -7.87 16.86 3.35
CA GLY A 4 -7.46 15.87 4.34
C GLY A 4 -7.79 14.44 3.91
N PHE A 5 -8.94 14.25 3.27
CA PHE A 5 -9.33 12.93 2.76
C PHE A 5 -8.49 12.51 1.54
N ALA A 6 -8.33 13.43 0.57
CA ALA A 6 -7.49 13.18 -0.60
C ALA A 6 -6.02 12.96 -0.19
N GLY A 7 -5.51 13.79 0.71
CA GLY A 7 -4.17 13.68 1.25
C GLY A 7 -3.93 12.37 2.00
N ALA A 8 -4.94 11.85 2.72
CA ALA A 8 -4.83 10.56 3.39
C ALA A 8 -4.69 9.40 2.39
N LEU A 9 -5.54 9.33 1.36
CA LEU A 9 -5.46 8.28 0.34
C LEU A 9 -4.17 8.36 -0.48
N LEU A 10 -3.77 9.56 -0.88
CA LEU A 10 -2.51 9.78 -1.58
C LEU A 10 -1.31 9.43 -0.70
N GLY A 11 -1.34 9.83 0.57
CA GLY A 11 -0.30 9.51 1.55
C GLY A 11 -0.14 8.01 1.77
N THR A 12 -1.25 7.26 1.83
CA THR A 12 -1.22 5.79 1.87
C THR A 12 -0.54 5.22 0.63
N GLY A 13 -0.93 5.63 -0.57
CA GLY A 13 -0.33 5.12 -1.80
C GLY A 13 1.16 5.46 -1.96
N VAL A 14 1.55 6.68 -1.57
CA VAL A 14 2.96 7.12 -1.59
C VAL A 14 3.77 6.35 -0.54
N GLY A 15 3.24 6.21 0.68
CA GLY A 15 3.90 5.50 1.77
C GLY A 15 4.09 4.02 1.49
N ASP A 16 3.07 3.36 0.96
CA ASP A 16 3.12 1.97 0.48
C ASP A 16 4.22 1.80 -0.58
N ALA A 17 4.13 2.55 -1.68
CA ALA A 17 5.06 2.39 -2.80
C ALA A 17 6.53 2.76 -2.45
N LEU A 18 6.75 3.69 -1.52
CA LEU A 18 8.09 3.98 -0.98
C LEU A 18 8.56 2.91 0.01
N GLY A 19 7.67 2.41 0.85
CA GLY A 19 7.96 1.45 1.90
C GLY A 19 8.19 0.02 1.42
N ALA A 20 7.56 -0.36 0.30
CA ALA A 20 7.56 -1.73 -0.23
C ALA A 20 8.97 -2.35 -0.35
N TYR A 21 9.95 -1.57 -0.81
CA TYR A 21 11.34 -2.05 -0.93
C TYR A 21 11.96 -2.45 0.43
N PHE A 22 11.58 -1.76 1.50
CA PHE A 22 12.12 -1.94 2.84
C PHE A 22 11.33 -2.93 3.69
N GLU A 23 10.25 -3.51 3.16
CA GLU A 23 9.46 -4.49 3.87
C GLU A 23 10.36 -5.66 4.33
N GLY A 24 10.18 -6.09 5.58
CA GLY A 24 10.99 -7.15 6.20
C GLY A 24 12.40 -6.73 6.64
N TRP A 25 12.85 -5.51 6.36
CA TRP A 25 14.14 -5.03 6.87
C TRP A 25 14.07 -4.74 8.37
N ARG A 26 15.20 -4.91 9.06
CA ARG A 26 15.33 -4.45 10.45
C ARG A 26 15.34 -2.91 10.48
N PHE A 27 14.67 -2.34 11.47
CA PHE A 27 14.66 -0.90 11.71
C PHE A 27 16.06 -0.29 11.80
N SER A 28 17.01 -0.99 12.43
CA SER A 28 18.40 -0.54 12.53
C SER A 28 19.13 -0.40 11.19
N SER A 29 18.65 -1.09 10.15
CA SER A 29 19.16 -1.00 8.78
C SER A 29 18.55 0.16 7.99
N THR A 30 17.32 0.57 8.31
CA THR A 30 16.59 1.62 7.56
C THR A 30 16.78 3.00 8.18
N ILE A 31 16.85 3.13 9.51
CA ILE A 31 16.97 4.42 10.22
C ILE A 31 18.24 5.22 9.90
N LYS A 32 19.26 4.56 9.33
CA LYS A 32 20.54 5.17 8.94
C LYS A 32 20.58 5.65 7.49
N LEU A 33 19.53 5.41 6.71
CA LEU A 33 19.48 5.81 5.31
C LEU A 33 19.19 7.31 5.19
N SER A 34 19.89 7.98 4.28
CA SER A 34 19.52 9.35 3.88
C SER A 34 18.25 9.33 3.02
N PRO A 35 17.52 10.44 2.91
CA PRO A 35 16.39 10.57 1.99
C PRO A 35 16.73 10.14 0.56
N ASP A 36 17.85 10.59 0.00
CA ASP A 36 18.30 10.18 -1.36
C ASP A 36 18.46 8.65 -1.49
N LYS A 37 18.96 7.99 -0.44
CA LYS A 37 19.09 6.52 -0.40
C LYS A 37 17.74 5.82 -0.31
N ILE A 38 16.74 6.45 0.30
CA ILE A 38 15.37 5.94 0.34
C ILE A 38 14.72 6.12 -1.03
N GLU A 39 14.79 7.31 -1.60
CA GLU A 39 14.20 7.66 -2.90
C GLU A 39 14.78 6.84 -4.06
N SER A 40 16.09 6.60 -4.07
CA SER A 40 16.74 5.73 -5.08
C SER A 40 16.28 4.27 -5.06
N ARG A 41 15.53 3.85 -4.04
CA ARG A 41 14.94 2.50 -3.94
C ARG A 41 13.46 2.47 -4.27
N TYR A 42 12.88 3.62 -4.61
CA TYR A 42 11.48 3.71 -5.02
C TYR A 42 11.23 2.89 -6.27
N LEU A 43 10.27 1.95 -6.18
CA LEU A 43 9.98 1.02 -7.27
C LEU A 43 8.94 1.57 -8.27
N GLY A 44 8.31 2.71 -7.98
CA GLY A 44 7.27 3.27 -8.85
C GLY A 44 5.96 2.46 -8.85
N VAL A 45 5.86 1.44 -7.99
CA VAL A 45 4.72 0.52 -7.93
C VAL A 45 4.24 0.35 -6.49
N TYR A 46 2.93 0.38 -6.30
CA TYR A 46 2.27 0.10 -5.03
C TYR A 46 1.99 -1.42 -4.85
N THR A 47 1.73 -1.84 -3.62
CA THR A 47 1.48 -3.24 -3.23
C THR A 47 -0.01 -3.53 -3.02
N ASP A 48 -0.34 -4.68 -2.43
CA ASP A 48 -1.70 -5.03 -2.06
C ASP A 48 -2.33 -4.03 -1.07
N ASP A 49 -1.54 -3.34 -0.24
CA ASP A 49 -2.03 -2.30 0.67
C ASP A 49 -2.84 -1.22 -0.07
N THR A 50 -2.30 -0.66 -1.16
CA THR A 50 -3.01 0.35 -1.96
C THR A 50 -4.18 -0.24 -2.74
N GLU A 51 -4.08 -1.48 -3.25
CA GLU A 51 -5.21 -2.12 -3.94
C GLU A 51 -6.40 -2.33 -2.99
N MET A 52 -6.14 -2.82 -1.78
CA MET A 52 -7.16 -3.02 -0.76
C MET A 52 -7.78 -1.70 -0.31
N MET A 53 -6.98 -0.64 -0.18
CA MET A 53 -7.47 0.72 0.11
C MET A 53 -8.39 1.25 -1.00
N ILE A 54 -8.04 1.09 -2.28
CA ILE A 54 -8.90 1.49 -3.42
C ILE A 54 -10.23 0.73 -3.38
N ILE A 55 -10.19 -0.59 -3.19
CA ILE A 55 -11.39 -1.44 -3.10
C ILE A 55 -12.30 -0.97 -1.96
N LEU A 56 -11.72 -0.65 -0.80
CA LEU A 56 -12.45 -0.14 0.35
C LEU A 56 -13.13 1.20 0.04
N ALA A 57 -12.40 2.13 -0.57
CA ALA A 57 -12.93 3.44 -0.95
C ALA A 57 -14.08 3.31 -1.96
N GLU A 58 -13.93 2.49 -3.00
CA GLU A 58 -14.97 2.23 -3.99
C GLU A 58 -16.23 1.60 -3.36
N CYS A 59 -16.05 0.65 -2.44
CA CYS A 59 -17.17 0.05 -1.71
C CYS A 59 -17.93 1.09 -0.87
N ILE A 60 -17.23 1.96 -0.13
CA ILE A 60 -17.85 3.00 0.69
C ILE A 60 -18.58 4.03 -0.19
N ILE A 61 -17.98 4.43 -1.32
CA ILE A 61 -18.61 5.37 -2.27
C ILE A 61 -19.90 4.79 -2.83
N LYS A 62 -19.90 3.50 -3.18
CA LYS A 62 -21.05 2.79 -3.74
C LYS A 62 -22.16 2.56 -2.72
N GLU A 63 -21.82 2.06 -1.54
CA GLU A 63 -22.79 1.64 -0.52
C GLU A 63 -23.18 2.78 0.46
N LYS A 64 -22.47 3.92 0.40
CA LYS A 64 -22.58 5.05 1.35
C LYS A 64 -22.33 4.67 2.82
N ARG A 65 -21.73 3.51 3.04
CA ARG A 65 -21.34 2.94 4.33
C ARG A 65 -20.35 1.81 4.10
N LEU A 66 -19.67 1.36 5.15
CA LEU A 66 -18.93 0.10 5.08
C LEU A 66 -19.92 -1.07 5.10
N ASN A 67 -19.94 -1.86 4.02
CA ASN A 67 -20.61 -3.15 3.94
C ASN A 67 -19.55 -4.25 3.84
N ALA A 68 -19.24 -4.89 4.97
CA ALA A 68 -18.18 -5.87 5.07
C ALA A 68 -18.34 -7.04 4.09
N SER A 69 -19.57 -7.53 3.87
CA SER A 69 -19.82 -8.66 2.96
C SER A 69 -19.51 -8.30 1.50
N ILE A 70 -19.83 -7.09 1.08
CA ILE A 70 -19.49 -6.60 -0.26
C ILE A 70 -17.99 -6.38 -0.37
N PHE A 71 -17.38 -5.73 0.63
CA PHE A 71 -15.95 -5.46 0.65
C PHE A 71 -15.13 -6.75 0.54
N VAL A 72 -15.44 -7.78 1.33
CA VAL A 72 -14.77 -9.09 1.26
C VAL A 72 -14.95 -9.76 -0.11
N LYS A 73 -16.15 -9.66 -0.70
CA LYS A 73 -16.40 -10.19 -2.04
C LYS A 73 -15.55 -9.50 -3.11
N GLU A 74 -15.42 -8.18 -3.04
CA GLU A 74 -14.59 -7.40 -3.96
C GLU A 74 -13.10 -7.67 -3.77
N LEU A 75 -12.63 -7.79 -2.52
CA LEU A 75 -11.25 -8.20 -2.21
C LEU A 75 -10.92 -9.56 -2.85
N ALA A 76 -11.78 -10.56 -2.67
CA ALA A 76 -11.58 -11.89 -3.23
C ALA A 76 -11.61 -11.88 -4.77
N ALA A 77 -12.53 -11.11 -5.37
CA ALA A 77 -12.68 -11.02 -6.82
C ALA A 77 -11.50 -10.32 -7.52
N ARG A 78 -10.83 -9.40 -6.82
CA ARG A 78 -9.76 -8.54 -7.38
C ARG A 78 -8.37 -8.88 -6.85
N PHE A 79 -8.24 -9.97 -6.09
CA PHE A 79 -6.97 -10.42 -5.57
C PHE A 79 -5.94 -10.56 -6.69
N ASN A 80 -4.81 -9.88 -6.52
CA ASN A 80 -3.71 -9.89 -7.48
C ASN A 80 -2.43 -10.41 -6.80
N PRO A 81 -2.02 -11.67 -7.05
CA PRO A 81 -0.85 -12.24 -6.38
C PRO A 81 0.47 -11.57 -6.78
N LYS A 82 0.50 -10.77 -7.85
CA LYS A 82 1.69 -10.01 -8.26
C LYS A 82 1.92 -8.75 -7.41
N ARG A 83 0.92 -8.36 -6.61
CA ARG A 83 0.92 -7.14 -5.79
C ARG A 83 1.27 -7.40 -4.35
N VAL A 84 0.97 -8.62 -3.90
CA VAL A 84 1.58 -9.17 -2.69
C VAL A 84 3.07 -9.25 -2.94
N MET A 85 3.87 -8.62 -2.09
CA MET A 85 5.33 -8.68 -2.18
C MET A 85 5.79 -10.14 -1.95
N ALA A 86 5.90 -10.88 -3.04
CA ALA A 86 6.37 -12.25 -3.05
C ALA A 86 7.88 -12.25 -2.79
N MET A 87 8.25 -12.52 -1.53
CA MET A 87 9.32 -13.42 -1.10
C MET A 87 10.51 -13.63 -2.06
N GLU A 88 11.11 -12.59 -2.63
CA GLU A 88 12.49 -12.74 -3.09
C GLU A 88 13.36 -12.94 -1.83
N PRO A 89 14.36 -13.84 -1.85
CA PRO A 89 15.29 -13.98 -0.75
C PRO A 89 16.00 -12.65 -0.55
N ARG A 90 15.57 -11.92 0.48
CA ARG A 90 16.13 -10.62 0.84
C ARG A 90 17.52 -10.85 1.42
N PRO A 91 18.51 -10.00 1.10
CA PRO A 91 19.92 -10.28 1.37
C PRO A 91 20.28 -10.07 2.85
N PHE A 92 19.67 -10.81 3.78
CA PHE A 92 20.09 -10.91 5.19
C PHE A 92 19.63 -12.24 5.81
#